data_AF-A0A7K0NHF8-F1
#
_entry.id   AF-A0A7K0NHF8-F1
#
_cell.length_a   1.000
_cell.length_b   1.000
_cell.length_c   1.000
_cell.angle_alpha   90.00
_cell.angle_beta   90.00
_cell.angle_gamma   90.00
#
_symmetry.space_group_name_H-M   'P 1'
#
loop_
_entity.id
_entity.type
_entity.pdbx_description
1 polymer ?
#
loop_
_entity_poly.entity_id
_entity_poly.type
_entity_poly.pdbx_seq_one_letter_code
_entity_poly.pdbx_strand_id
1 'polypeptide(L)'
;MLVREILDQAKSQFKEREISEVDAEILLAHLLDTDRMQLHAKEIDLDSAQLLQLEESFNDLITARLSGTPTQYLLGYAPFRYLLFDVGPGVLIPRPETELLVDAALVEIKRAHSESARAVSVVDLGAGTGAIAISVAFEADR
;
A
#
# COMPACT_ATOMS: atom_id res chain seq x y z
N MET A 1 -5.02 -19.11 -22.24
CA MET A 1 -5.56 -18.00 -21.42
C MET A 1 -4.48 -16.92 -21.39
N LEU A 2 -4.86 -15.65 -21.47
CA LEU A 2 -3.91 -14.53 -21.40
C LEU A 2 -3.99 -13.89 -20.01
N VAL A 3 -2.88 -13.32 -19.52
CA VAL A 3 -2.85 -12.57 -18.24
C VAL A 3 -3.95 -11.49 -18.18
N ARG A 4 -4.28 -10.90 -19.34
CA ARG A 4 -5.38 -9.94 -19.48
C ARG A 4 -6.76 -10.54 -19.20
N GLU A 5 -7.01 -11.78 -19.63
CA GLU A 5 -8.29 -12.46 -19.39
C GLU A 5 -8.49 -12.73 -17.89
N ILE A 6 -7.42 -13.16 -17.20
CA ILE A 6 -7.40 -13.34 -15.74
C ILE A 6 -7.74 -12.02 -15.03
N LEU A 7 -7.11 -10.90 -15.44
CA LEU A 7 -7.39 -9.59 -14.86
C LEU A 7 -8.83 -9.12 -15.11
N ASP A 8 -9.32 -9.25 -16.34
CA ASP A 8 -10.67 -8.78 -16.72
C ASP A 8 -11.76 -9.56 -15.96
N GLN A 9 -11.52 -10.85 -15.69
CA GLN A 9 -12.40 -11.66 -14.85
C GLN A 9 -12.42 -11.16 -13.39
N ALA A 10 -11.25 -10.90 -12.79
CA ALA A 10 -11.17 -10.39 -11.42
C ALA A 10 -11.81 -8.99 -11.28
N LYS A 11 -11.60 -8.11 -12.25
CA LYS A 11 -12.25 -6.78 -12.28
C LYS A 11 -13.76 -6.89 -12.29
N SER A 12 -14.30 -7.80 -13.08
CA SER A 12 -15.74 -8.07 -13.14
C SER A 12 -16.29 -8.53 -11.78
N GLN A 13 -15.60 -9.47 -11.11
CA GLN A 13 -15.98 -9.94 -9.76
C GLN A 13 -15.96 -8.81 -8.71
N PHE A 14 -14.96 -7.94 -8.76
CA PHE A 14 -14.86 -6.80 -7.84
C PHE A 14 -15.96 -5.78 -8.08
N LYS A 15 -16.24 -5.46 -9.35
CA LYS A 15 -17.31 -4.54 -9.73
C LYS A 15 -18.68 -5.02 -9.24
N GLU A 16 -18.99 -6.31 -9.33
CA GLU A 16 -20.23 -6.90 -8.81
C GLU A 16 -20.40 -6.75 -7.29
N ARG A 17 -19.28 -6.55 -6.56
CA ARG A 17 -19.23 -6.41 -5.11
C ARG A 17 -18.95 -4.98 -4.66
N GLU A 18 -19.02 -4.01 -5.57
CA GLU A 18 -18.71 -2.59 -5.33
C GLU A 18 -17.28 -2.37 -4.78
N ILE A 19 -16.37 -3.28 -5.12
CA ILE A 19 -14.94 -3.15 -4.85
C ILE A 19 -14.29 -2.47 -6.07
N SER A 20 -13.33 -1.59 -5.81
CA SER A 20 -12.59 -0.91 -6.88
C SER A 20 -11.87 -1.91 -7.79
N GLU A 21 -12.07 -1.80 -9.10
CA GLU A 21 -11.35 -2.59 -10.10
C GLU A 21 -9.82 -2.39 -10.02
N VAL A 22 -9.37 -1.27 -9.43
CA VAL A 22 -7.97 -0.98 -9.17
C VAL A 22 -7.34 -1.98 -8.20
N ASP A 23 -8.11 -2.55 -7.26
CA ASP A 23 -7.59 -3.57 -6.34
C ASP A 23 -7.11 -4.80 -7.11
N ALA A 24 -7.80 -5.21 -8.19
CA ALA A 24 -7.41 -6.36 -9.00
C ALA A 24 -6.08 -6.11 -9.74
N GLU A 25 -5.90 -4.89 -10.26
CA GLU A 25 -4.66 -4.48 -10.91
C GLU A 25 -3.49 -4.46 -9.94
N ILE A 26 -3.70 -3.94 -8.72
CA ILE A 26 -2.67 -3.89 -7.67
C ILE A 26 -2.24 -5.30 -7.26
N LEU A 27 -3.20 -6.20 -7.01
CA LEU A 27 -2.91 -7.56 -6.58
C LEU A 27 -2.20 -8.37 -7.67
N LEU A 28 -2.60 -8.22 -8.94
CA LEU A 28 -1.94 -8.91 -10.05
C LEU A 28 -0.54 -8.37 -10.29
N ALA A 29 -0.36 -7.04 -10.22
CA ALA A 29 0.95 -6.41 -10.34
C ALA A 29 1.90 -6.87 -9.23
N HIS A 30 1.39 -7.05 -8.00
CA HIS A 30 2.16 -7.58 -6.88
C HIS A 30 2.65 -9.01 -7.13
N LEU A 31 1.81 -9.92 -7.64
CA LEU A 31 2.21 -11.30 -7.95
C LEU A 31 3.25 -11.38 -9.07
N LEU A 32 3.23 -10.43 -9.99
CA LEU A 32 4.11 -10.36 -11.15
C LEU A 32 5.37 -9.50 -10.91
N ASP A 33 5.55 -8.97 -9.69
CA ASP A 33 6.65 -8.07 -9.31
C ASP A 33 6.83 -6.91 -10.31
N THR A 34 5.71 -6.25 -10.63
CA THR A 34 5.63 -5.20 -11.65
C THR A 34 4.75 -4.04 -11.15
N ASP A 35 4.73 -2.92 -11.86
CA ASP A 35 3.75 -1.86 -11.61
C ASP A 35 2.51 -1.94 -12.52
N ARG A 36 1.46 -1.18 -12.17
CA ARG A 36 0.19 -1.13 -12.93
C ARG A 36 0.37 -0.61 -14.36
N MET A 37 1.29 0.33 -14.58
CA MET A 37 1.55 0.88 -15.91
C MET A 37 2.16 -0.18 -16.81
N GLN A 38 3.16 -0.90 -16.31
CA GLN A 38 3.81 -2.02 -17.00
C GLN A 38 2.84 -3.15 -17.30
N LEU A 39 1.90 -3.42 -16.39
CA LEU A 39 0.85 -4.42 -16.57
C LEU A 39 -0.05 -4.12 -17.79
N HIS A 40 -0.27 -2.84 -18.11
CA HIS A 40 -1.04 -2.43 -19.31
C HIS A 40 -0.19 -2.23 -20.57
N ALA A 41 1.10 -1.93 -20.41
CA ALA A 41 1.99 -1.60 -21.53
C ALA A 41 2.70 -2.82 -22.15
N LYS A 42 2.84 -3.92 -21.40
CA LYS A 42 3.66 -5.06 -21.77
C LYS A 42 2.82 -6.29 -22.02
N GLU A 43 3.12 -7.02 -23.10
CA GLU A 43 2.69 -8.41 -23.19
C GLU A 43 3.53 -9.22 -22.20
N ILE A 44 2.85 -9.86 -21.24
CA ILE A 44 3.47 -10.71 -20.24
C ILE A 44 3.42 -12.13 -20.78
N ASP A 45 4.58 -12.59 -21.28
CA ASP A 45 4.74 -13.94 -21.81
C ASP A 45 5.07 -14.90 -20.67
N LEU A 46 4.13 -15.80 -20.38
CA LEU A 46 4.26 -16.83 -19.36
C LEU A 46 4.02 -18.18 -20.02
N ASP A 47 4.80 -19.18 -19.65
CA ASP A 47 4.50 -20.54 -20.04
C ASP A 47 3.21 -21.06 -19.35
N SER A 48 2.70 -22.20 -19.81
CA SER A 48 1.45 -22.74 -19.28
C SER A 48 1.51 -23.10 -17.79
N ALA A 49 2.68 -23.49 -17.26
CA ALA A 49 2.81 -23.82 -15.85
C ALA A 49 2.83 -22.56 -14.98
N GLN A 50 3.56 -21.53 -15.41
CA GLN A 50 3.61 -20.22 -14.77
C GLN A 50 2.23 -19.57 -14.75
N LEU A 51 1.49 -19.66 -15.86
CA LEU A 51 0.16 -19.08 -15.94
C LEU A 51 -0.83 -19.75 -14.99
N LEU A 52 -0.79 -21.09 -14.87
CA LEU A 52 -1.62 -21.83 -13.93
C LEU A 52 -1.31 -21.45 -12.48
N GLN A 53 -0.02 -21.35 -12.13
CA GLN A 53 0.40 -20.94 -10.79
C GLN A 53 -0.02 -19.50 -10.46
N LEU A 54 0.09 -18.60 -11.43
CA LEU A 54 -0.36 -17.21 -11.31
C LEU A 54 -1.87 -17.16 -11.06
N GLU A 55 -2.65 -17.90 -11.85
CA GLU A 55 -4.11 -17.96 -11.72
C GLU A 55 -4.53 -18.49 -10.34
N GLU A 56 -3.89 -19.55 -9.83
CA GLU A 56 -4.14 -20.09 -8.50
C GLU A 56 -3.83 -19.05 -7.40
N SER A 57 -2.62 -18.48 -7.42
CA SER A 57 -2.19 -17.49 -6.43
C SER A 57 -3.05 -16.22 -6.47
N PHE A 58 -3.46 -15.80 -7.66
CA PHE A 58 -4.31 -14.63 -7.81
C PHE A 58 -5.73 -14.90 -7.32
N ASN A 59 -6.29 -16.06 -7.60
CA ASN A 59 -7.61 -16.46 -7.09
C ASN A 59 -7.66 -16.49 -5.55
N ASP A 60 -6.57 -16.88 -4.88
CA ASP A 60 -6.47 -16.81 -3.42
C ASP A 60 -6.55 -15.36 -2.92
N LEU A 61 -5.81 -14.43 -3.55
CA LEU A 61 -5.86 -13.00 -3.21
C LEU A 61 -7.25 -12.40 -3.48
N ILE A 62 -7.87 -12.75 -4.62
CA ILE A 62 -9.22 -12.30 -4.97
C ILE A 62 -10.23 -12.80 -3.94
N THR A 63 -10.17 -14.07 -3.57
CA THR A 63 -11.06 -14.67 -2.56
C THR A 63 -10.92 -13.96 -1.21
N ALA A 64 -9.69 -13.71 -0.76
CA ALA A 64 -9.44 -13.00 0.49
C ALA A 64 -9.89 -11.53 0.43
N ARG A 65 -9.74 -10.86 -0.72
CA ARG A 65 -10.22 -9.48 -0.90
C ARG A 65 -11.74 -9.40 -0.89
N LEU A 66 -12.41 -10.36 -1.54
CA LEU A 66 -13.87 -10.50 -1.56
C LEU A 66 -14.46 -10.80 -0.17
N SER A 67 -13.71 -11.46 0.71
CA SER A 67 -14.11 -11.69 2.10
C SER A 67 -13.93 -10.48 3.02
N GLY A 68 -13.49 -9.34 2.48
CA GLY A 68 -13.32 -8.08 3.21
C GLY A 68 -11.90 -7.84 3.74
N THR A 69 -10.92 -8.65 3.38
CA THR A 69 -9.51 -8.39 3.74
C THR A 69 -9.02 -7.16 2.96
N PRO A 70 -8.48 -6.12 3.62
CA PRO A 70 -7.96 -4.95 2.91
C PRO A 70 -6.81 -5.31 1.97
N THR A 71 -6.76 -4.66 0.79
CA THR A 71 -5.71 -4.86 -0.21
C THR A 71 -4.31 -4.72 0.40
N GLN A 72 -4.07 -3.74 1.27
CA GLN A 72 -2.77 -3.51 1.89
C GLN A 72 -2.32 -4.67 2.78
N TYR A 73 -3.25 -5.37 3.45
CA TYR A 73 -2.89 -6.57 4.21
C TYR A 73 -2.54 -7.75 3.31
N LEU A 74 -3.17 -7.83 2.12
CA LEU A 74 -2.82 -8.85 1.13
C LEU A 74 -1.44 -8.58 0.50
N LEU A 75 -1.07 -7.30 0.35
CA LEU A 75 0.26 -6.89 -0.09
C LEU A 75 1.32 -7.02 1.02
N GLY A 76 0.89 -6.97 2.29
CA GLY A 76 1.77 -6.89 3.47
C GLY A 76 2.33 -5.48 3.74
N TYR A 77 2.00 -4.49 2.92
CA TYR A 77 2.48 -3.11 3.08
C TYR A 77 1.45 -2.05 2.68
N ALA A 78 1.66 -0.83 3.17
CA ALA A 78 0.91 0.36 2.79
C ALA A 78 1.86 1.55 2.56
N PRO A 79 1.65 2.35 1.50
CA PRO A 79 2.36 3.62 1.36
C PRO A 79 1.84 4.63 2.38
N PHE A 80 2.75 5.44 2.90
CA PHE A 80 2.45 6.61 3.70
C PHE A 80 3.55 7.64 3.50
N ARG A 81 3.17 8.82 2.97
CA ARG A 81 4.10 9.85 2.52
C ARG A 81 5.14 9.26 1.54
N TYR A 82 6.43 9.41 1.84
CA TYR A 82 7.54 8.97 0.99
C TYR A 82 8.02 7.54 1.29
N LEU A 83 7.31 6.79 2.13
CA LEU A 83 7.76 5.51 2.68
C LEU A 83 6.71 4.41 2.49
N LEU A 84 7.18 3.16 2.53
CA LEU A 84 6.35 1.96 2.62
C LEU A 84 6.46 1.38 4.03
N PHE A 85 5.33 1.01 4.61
CA PHE A 85 5.25 0.44 5.95
C PHE A 85 4.65 -0.96 5.89
N ASP A 86 5.27 -1.90 6.60
CA ASP A 86 4.70 -3.22 6.80
C ASP A 86 3.37 -3.11 7.57
N VAL A 87 2.34 -3.78 7.07
CA VAL A 87 1.01 -3.82 7.69
C VAL A 87 0.46 -5.23 7.70
N GLY A 88 -0.44 -5.49 8.64
CA GLY A 88 -1.11 -6.77 8.74
C GLY A 88 -2.25 -6.74 9.76
N PRO A 89 -2.89 -7.89 10.01
CA PRO A 89 -3.97 -8.01 10.98
C PRO A 89 -3.58 -7.44 12.35
N GLY A 90 -4.43 -6.57 12.90
CA GLY A 90 -4.20 -5.91 14.19
C GLY A 90 -3.42 -4.60 14.12
N VAL A 91 -2.94 -4.19 12.96
CA VAL A 91 -2.21 -2.92 12.76
C VAL A 91 -3.05 -1.96 11.92
N LEU A 92 -3.26 -0.74 12.39
CA LEU A 92 -4.03 0.26 11.62
C LEU A 92 -3.29 0.61 10.31
N ILE A 93 -3.94 0.40 9.17
CA ILE A 93 -3.44 0.86 7.86
C ILE A 93 -3.33 2.39 7.89
N PRO A 94 -2.14 2.98 7.63
CA PRO A 94 -1.97 4.43 7.58
C PRO A 94 -2.96 5.07 6.61
N ARG A 95 -3.56 6.18 7.01
CA ARG A 95 -4.57 6.88 6.21
C ARG A 95 -3.97 8.12 5.55
N PRO A 96 -4.33 8.44 4.30
CA PRO A 96 -3.82 9.65 3.63
C PRO A 96 -4.06 10.93 4.45
N GLU A 97 -5.19 11.02 5.15
CA GLU A 97 -5.51 12.17 6.00
C GLU A 97 -4.55 12.33 7.17
N THR A 98 -3.93 11.23 7.65
CA THR A 98 -2.93 11.26 8.72
C THR A 98 -1.61 11.88 8.26
N GLU A 99 -1.36 11.99 6.94
CA GLU A 99 -0.18 12.67 6.43
C GLU A 99 -0.16 14.16 6.79
N LEU A 100 -1.34 14.79 6.90
CA LEU A 100 -1.49 16.19 7.30
C LEU A 100 -0.99 16.45 8.73
N LEU A 101 -1.06 15.43 9.60
CA LEU A 101 -0.54 15.53 10.97
C LEU A 101 0.99 15.57 10.98
N VAL A 102 1.64 14.86 10.05
CA VAL A 102 3.09 14.93 9.87
C VAL A 102 3.50 16.32 9.40
N ASP A 103 2.79 16.90 8.43
CA ASP A 103 3.05 18.28 7.97
C ASP A 103 2.96 19.29 9.12
N ALA A 104 1.89 19.21 9.92
CA ALA A 104 1.71 20.07 11.08
C ALA A 104 2.83 19.88 12.12
N ALA A 105 3.24 18.64 12.39
CA ALA A 105 4.33 18.35 13.32
C ALA A 105 5.67 18.94 12.83
N LEU A 106 5.99 18.83 11.55
CA LEU A 106 7.22 19.38 10.96
C LEU A 106 7.27 20.91 11.06
N VAL A 107 6.14 21.60 10.87
CA VAL A 107 6.04 23.06 11.07
C VAL A 107 6.36 23.44 12.52
N GLU A 108 5.79 22.73 13.49
CA GLU A 108 6.02 23.01 14.91
C GLU A 108 7.45 22.67 15.35
N ILE A 109 8.03 21.59 14.84
CA ILE A 109 9.44 21.23 15.07
C ILE A 109 10.36 22.35 14.58
N LYS A 110 10.13 22.83 13.34
CA LYS A 110 10.91 23.93 12.76
C LYS A 110 10.77 25.23 13.57
N ARG A 111 9.55 25.55 14.02
CA ARG A 111 9.29 26.71 14.88
C ARG A 111 10.05 26.60 16.20
N ALA A 112 9.97 25.46 16.88
CA ALA A 112 10.67 25.21 18.14
C ALA A 112 12.19 25.32 17.99
N HIS A 113 12.76 24.80 16.89
CA HIS A 113 14.19 24.96 16.57
C HIS A 113 14.59 26.42 16.34
N SER A 114 13.72 27.24 15.72
CA SER A 114 14.00 28.66 15.50
C SER A 114 13.96 29.50 16.78
N GLU A 115 13.15 29.09 17.76
CA GLU A 115 12.99 29.78 19.06
C GLU A 115 14.08 29.36 20.08
N SER A 116 14.68 28.16 19.92
CA SER A 116 15.69 27.65 20.83
C SER A 116 16.69 26.72 20.14
N ALA A 117 17.99 26.87 20.43
CA ALA A 117 19.03 25.96 19.95
C ALA A 117 19.03 24.57 20.65
N ARG A 118 17.93 24.19 21.32
CA ARG A 118 17.79 22.89 21.98
C ARG A 118 17.19 21.86 21.02
N ALA A 119 17.55 20.60 21.23
CA ALA A 119 16.94 19.49 20.50
C ALA A 119 15.44 19.39 20.82
N VAL A 120 14.63 19.17 19.79
CA VAL A 120 13.19 18.92 19.91
C VAL A 120 12.97 17.41 20.10
N SER A 121 12.21 17.03 21.14
CA SER A 121 11.80 15.65 21.38
C SER A 121 10.33 15.48 20.99
N VAL A 122 10.03 14.46 20.19
CA VAL A 122 8.68 14.15 19.71
C VAL A 122 8.25 12.80 20.26
N VAL A 123 6.97 12.67 20.64
CA VAL A 123 6.37 11.42 21.12
C VAL A 123 5.10 11.15 20.33
N ASP A 124 4.99 9.94 19.77
CA ASP A 124 3.83 9.44 19.05
C ASP A 124 3.08 8.43 19.93
N LEU A 125 1.86 8.79 20.35
CA LEU A 125 1.06 7.99 21.26
C LEU A 125 0.09 7.10 20.47
N GLY A 126 0.24 5.78 20.62
CA GLY A 126 -0.53 4.82 19.83
C GLY A 126 0.02 4.65 18.41
N ALA A 127 1.35 4.61 18.30
CA ALA A 127 2.08 4.69 17.03
C ALA A 127 1.64 3.67 15.95
N GLY A 128 1.03 2.55 16.31
CA GLY A 128 0.56 1.55 15.34
C GLY A 128 1.72 1.04 14.47
N THR A 129 1.69 1.32 13.16
CA THR A 129 2.80 1.05 12.22
C THR A 129 4.06 1.87 12.51
N GLY A 130 3.97 2.92 13.31
CA GLY A 130 4.99 3.95 13.48
C GLY A 130 5.00 5.00 12.36
N ALA A 131 3.99 5.01 11.49
CA ALA A 131 3.94 5.85 10.30
C ALA A 131 4.22 7.33 10.58
N ILE A 132 3.61 7.91 11.62
CA ILE A 132 3.82 9.32 11.97
C ILE A 132 5.27 9.55 12.44
N ALA A 133 5.69 8.85 13.50
CA ALA A 133 7.01 9.07 14.10
C ALA A 133 8.16 8.85 13.10
N ILE A 134 8.07 7.80 12.29
CA ILE A 134 9.10 7.45 11.30
C ILE A 134 9.13 8.50 10.19
N SER A 135 7.97 8.94 9.66
CA SER A 135 7.95 10.01 8.66
C SER A 135 8.47 11.33 9.21
N VAL A 136 8.12 11.71 10.44
CA VAL A 136 8.68 12.90 11.11
C VAL A 136 10.20 12.78 11.20
N ALA A 137 10.74 11.64 11.64
CA ALA A 137 12.19 11.43 11.75
C ALA A 137 12.89 11.39 10.38
N PHE A 138 12.20 10.97 9.33
CA PHE A 138 12.70 10.93 7.96
C PHE A 138 12.78 12.33 7.32
N GLU A 139 11.82 13.20 7.65
CA GLU A 139 11.63 14.50 6.97
C GLU A 139 12.11 15.71 7.78
N ALA A 140 12.21 15.59 9.11
CA ALA A 140 12.68 16.70 9.93
C ALA A 140 14.15 17.05 9.61
N ASP A 141 14.39 18.35 9.36
CA ASP A 141 15.74 18.89 9.25
C ASP A 141 16.51 18.60 10.56
N ARG A 142 17.77 18.16 10.44
CA ARG A 142 18.67 17.93 11.57
C ARG A 142 19.32 19.20 12.08
#